data_AF-A0A5E5BZM9-F1
#
_entry.id   AF-A0A5E5BZM9-F1
#
_cell.length_a   1.000
_cell.length_b   1.000
_cell.length_c   1.000
_cell.angle_alpha   90.00
_cell.angle_beta   90.00
_cell.angle_gamma   90.00
#
_symmetry.space_group_name_H-M   'P 1'
#
loop_
_entity.id
_entity.type
_entity.pdbx_description
1 polymer ?
#
loop_
_entity_poly.entity_id
_entity_poly.type
_entity_poly.pdbx_seq_one_letter_code
_entity_poly.pdbx_strand_id
1 'polypeptide(L)'
;MAGACAPAASGWHGPPGFGLLWLSGLVICVVSKATLLTATTGYDISGATPEGFYWVARDNVCVPFTLADLKGLYGVMLAQGNAAFNKLQTLKAAVRAAATIAAVQAVTWG
;
A
#
# COMPACT_ATOMS: atom_id res chain seq x y z
N MET A 1 -8.08 27.41 8.07
CA MET A 1 -8.85 26.58 9.01
C MET A 1 -9.05 25.22 8.36
N ALA A 2 -8.18 24.25 8.66
CA ALA A 2 -8.32 22.88 8.15
C ALA A 2 -9.30 22.16 9.08
N GLY A 3 -10.51 21.90 8.60
CA GLY A 3 -11.52 21.16 9.35
C GLY A 3 -11.10 19.69 9.44
N ALA A 4 -11.00 19.17 10.67
CA ALA A 4 -10.89 17.74 10.89
C ALA A 4 -12.06 17.02 10.20
N CYS A 5 -11.78 15.92 9.51
CA CYS A 5 -12.84 15.09 8.92
C CYS A 5 -13.81 14.67 10.03
N ALA A 6 -15.12 14.69 9.73
CA ALA A 6 -16.08 13.98 10.57
C ALA A 6 -15.61 12.51 10.70
N PRO A 7 -15.77 11.88 11.88
CA PRO A 7 -15.30 10.51 12.08
C PRO A 7 -15.87 9.65 10.97
N ALA A 8 -14.99 8.94 10.25
CA ALA A 8 -15.39 8.05 9.18
C ALA A 8 -16.51 7.16 9.72
N ALA A 9 -17.70 7.29 9.12
CA ALA A 9 -18.78 6.36 9.40
C ALA A 9 -18.19 4.95 9.29
N SER A 10 -18.51 4.12 10.28
CA SER A 10 -18.08 2.74 10.47
C SER A 10 -18.54 1.81 9.33
N GLY A 11 -18.37 2.21 8.06
CA GLY A 11 -19.14 1.73 6.92
C GLY A 11 -18.31 1.13 5.79
N TRP A 12 -16.98 1.06 5.90
CA TRP A 12 -16.20 0.13 5.05
C TRP A 12 -16.14 -1.24 5.72
N HIS A 13 -17.29 -1.93 5.72
CA HIS A 13 -17.33 -3.36 5.99
C HIS A 13 -16.95 -4.06 4.69
N GLY A 14 -15.66 -4.39 4.56
CA GLY A 14 -15.25 -5.46 3.64
C GLY A 14 -16.00 -6.76 4.00
N PRO A 15 -16.10 -7.72 3.07
CA PRO A 15 -16.84 -8.95 3.29
C PRO A 15 -16.38 -9.66 4.57
N PRO A 16 -17.28 -10.36 5.29
CA PRO A 16 -17.00 -10.91 6.60
C PRO A 16 -15.90 -11.96 6.50
N GLY A 17 -14.71 -11.64 7.00
CA GLY A 17 -13.53 -12.50 6.93
C GLY A 17 -12.19 -11.83 7.22
N PHE A 18 -12.11 -10.49 7.17
CA PHE A 18 -10.90 -9.73 7.51
C PHE A 18 -10.75 -9.55 9.04
N GLY A 19 -10.54 -10.65 9.75
CA GLY A 19 -10.13 -10.65 11.14
C GLY A 19 -8.72 -10.08 11.29
N LEU A 20 -8.58 -9.09 12.17
CA LEU A 20 -7.30 -8.55 12.64
C LEU A 20 -6.34 -9.68 13.05
N LEU A 21 -5.29 -9.88 12.27
CA LEU A 21 -4.07 -10.54 12.72
C LEU A 21 -2.92 -9.55 12.62
N TRP A 22 -2.64 -8.94 13.76
CA TRP A 22 -1.50 -8.11 14.06
C TRP A 22 -0.21 -8.93 13.90
N LEU A 23 0.44 -8.87 12.74
CA LEU A 23 1.82 -9.33 12.55
C LEU A 23 2.54 -8.41 11.54
N SER A 24 3.39 -7.56 12.09
CA SER A 24 4.64 -7.04 11.49
C SER A 24 4.57 -6.45 10.07
N GLY A 25 4.21 -5.16 9.95
CA GLY A 25 4.66 -4.20 8.92
C GLY A 25 4.32 -4.43 7.43
N LEU A 26 4.19 -5.68 6.99
CA LEU A 26 3.97 -6.08 5.61
C LEU A 26 2.48 -6.26 5.30
N VAL A 27 1.68 -6.67 6.31
CA VAL A 27 0.24 -6.93 6.17
C VAL A 27 -0.55 -5.64 5.96
N ILE A 28 -0.18 -4.54 6.61
CA ILE A 28 -0.83 -3.23 6.39
C ILE A 28 -0.68 -2.77 4.93
N CYS A 29 0.47 -3.04 4.31
CA CYS A 29 0.72 -2.62 2.93
C CYS A 29 -0.05 -3.46 1.90
N VAL A 30 -0.26 -4.76 2.15
CA VAL A 30 -1.01 -5.65 1.23
C VAL A 30 -2.51 -5.38 1.27
N VAL A 31 -3.09 -5.16 2.45
CA VAL A 31 -4.53 -4.87 2.58
C VAL A 31 -4.86 -3.51 1.96
N SER A 32 -4.02 -2.48 2.16
CA SER A 32 -4.21 -1.17 1.53
C SER A 32 -4.11 -1.22 0.00
N LYS A 33 -3.21 -2.04 -0.57
CA LYS A 33 -3.10 -2.20 -2.04
C LYS A 33 -4.32 -2.89 -2.65
N ALA A 34 -4.87 -3.90 -1.98
CA ALA A 34 -6.06 -4.59 -2.46
C ALA A 34 -7.29 -3.68 -2.44
N THR A 35 -7.49 -2.92 -1.37
CA THR A 35 -8.56 -1.92 -1.29
C THR A 35 -8.40 -0.84 -2.36
N LEU A 36 -7.19 -0.32 -2.55
CA LEU A 36 -6.91 0.68 -3.58
C LEU A 36 -7.15 0.12 -4.99
N LEU A 37 -6.77 -1.12 -5.27
CA LEU A 37 -7.05 -1.78 -6.55
C LEU A 37 -8.55 -1.91 -6.78
N THR A 38 -9.32 -2.43 -5.81
CA THR A 38 -10.77 -2.57 -5.96
C THR A 38 -11.46 -1.23 -6.19
N ALA A 39 -11.09 -0.19 -5.42
CA ALA A 39 -11.63 1.16 -5.60
C ALA A 39 -11.26 1.73 -6.98
N THR A 40 -10.00 1.59 -7.40
CA THR A 40 -9.53 2.07 -8.71
C THR A 40 -10.30 1.37 -9.84
N THR A 41 -10.43 0.04 -9.80
CA THR A 41 -11.16 -0.72 -10.81
C THR A 41 -12.64 -0.36 -10.83
N GLY A 42 -13.28 -0.25 -9.67
CA GLY A 42 -14.70 0.13 -9.57
C GLY A 42 -14.96 1.51 -10.17
N TYR A 43 -14.12 2.49 -9.85
CA TYR A 43 -14.27 3.85 -10.37
C TYR A 43 -13.80 4.01 -11.83
N ASP A 44 -12.91 3.15 -12.30
CA ASP A 44 -12.56 3.07 -13.72
C ASP A 44 -13.75 2.57 -14.55
N ILE A 45 -14.47 1.56 -14.04
CA ILE A 45 -15.71 1.06 -14.65
C ILE A 45 -16.81 2.14 -14.63
N SER A 46 -16.96 2.88 -13.53
CA SER A 46 -17.95 3.98 -13.45
C SER A 46 -17.51 5.27 -14.16
N GLY A 47 -16.27 5.36 -14.62
CA GLY A 47 -15.69 6.49 -15.35
C GLY A 47 -15.16 7.64 -14.49
N ALA A 48 -15.62 7.77 -13.23
CA ALA A 48 -15.15 8.80 -12.31
C ALA A 48 -15.37 8.40 -10.85
N THR A 49 -14.62 9.05 -9.94
CA THR A 49 -14.92 9.06 -8.51
C THR A 49 -16.18 9.92 -8.23
N PRO A 50 -16.98 9.58 -7.20
CA PRO A 50 -18.13 10.40 -6.80
C PRO A 50 -17.74 11.82 -6.43
N GLU A 51 -18.70 12.75 -6.53
CA GLU A 51 -18.51 14.11 -6.04
C GLU A 51 -18.20 14.11 -4.53
N GLY A 52 -17.23 14.92 -4.13
CA GLY A 52 -16.78 14.99 -2.74
C GLY A 52 -15.95 13.80 -2.27
N PHE A 53 -15.51 12.90 -3.17
CA PHE A 53 -14.59 11.82 -2.80
C PHE A 53 -13.26 12.37 -2.25
N TYR A 54 -12.80 11.79 -1.15
CA TYR A 54 -11.56 12.18 -0.49
C TYR A 54 -10.78 10.98 0.01
N TRP A 55 -9.47 11.16 0.14
CA TRP A 55 -8.56 10.27 0.85
C TRP A 55 -8.18 10.89 2.19
N VAL A 56 -8.11 10.08 3.24
CA VAL A 56 -7.65 10.55 4.56
C VAL A 56 -6.13 10.41 4.62
N ALA A 57 -5.44 11.55 4.65
CA ALA A 57 -4.00 11.60 4.79
C ALA A 57 -3.55 11.16 6.20
N ARG A 58 -2.26 10.91 6.38
CA ARG A 58 -1.68 10.43 7.65
C ARG A 58 -1.95 11.36 8.83
N ASP A 59 -2.05 12.65 8.57
CA ASP A 59 -2.40 13.71 9.52
C ASP A 59 -3.91 13.85 9.76
N ASN A 60 -4.71 12.90 9.26
CA ASN A 60 -6.18 12.88 9.29
C ASN A 60 -6.84 14.03 8.51
N VAL A 61 -6.13 14.65 7.58
CA VAL A 61 -6.71 15.64 6.67
C VAL A 61 -7.42 14.94 5.51
N CYS A 62 -8.64 15.39 5.19
CA CYS A 62 -9.39 14.96 4.02
C CYS A 62 -8.81 15.66 2.78
N VAL A 63 -8.18 14.89 1.90
CA VAL A 63 -7.60 15.39 0.65
C VAL A 63 -8.51 14.96 -0.50
N PRO A 64 -9.01 15.89 -1.33
CA PRO A 64 -9.76 15.54 -2.53
C PRO A 64 -8.95 14.60 -3.43
N PHE A 65 -9.56 13.52 -3.90
CA PHE A 65 -8.91 12.53 -4.77
C PHE A 65 -9.77 12.26 -6.00
N THR A 66 -9.12 12.22 -7.15
CA THR A 66 -9.73 11.84 -8.42
C THR A 66 -9.38 10.40 -8.80
N LEU A 67 -10.05 9.86 -9.82
CA LEU A 67 -9.66 8.58 -10.41
C LEU A 67 -8.20 8.58 -10.91
N ALA A 68 -7.71 9.71 -11.45
CA ALA A 68 -6.33 9.84 -11.88
C ALA A 68 -5.36 9.72 -10.69
N ASP A 69 -5.70 10.32 -9.55
CA ASP A 69 -4.90 10.24 -8.33
C ASP A 69 -4.86 8.82 -7.76
N LEU A 70 -5.98 8.09 -7.79
CA LEU A 70 -6.04 6.68 -7.38
C LEU A 70 -5.12 5.80 -8.24
N LYS A 71 -5.17 5.97 -9.57
CA LYS A 71 -4.28 5.27 -10.51
C LYS A 71 -2.82 5.63 -10.27
N GLY A 72 -2.52 6.93 -10.06
CA GLY A 72 -1.18 7.41 -9.76
C GLY A 72 -0.61 6.82 -8.47
N LEU A 73 -1.39 6.84 -7.39
CA LEU A 73 -1.03 6.25 -6.10
C LEU A 73 -0.77 4.74 -6.24
N TYR A 74 -1.65 4.03 -6.96
CA TYR A 74 -1.46 2.60 -7.20
C TYR A 74 -0.16 2.31 -7.98
N GLY A 75 0.14 3.11 -9.01
CA GLY A 75 1.38 3.02 -9.77
C GLY A 75 2.63 3.20 -8.90
N VAL A 76 2.65 4.21 -8.02
CA VAL A 76 3.77 4.44 -7.08
C VAL A 76 3.94 3.24 -6.13
N MET A 77 2.84 2.73 -5.59
CA MET A 77 2.85 1.57 -4.68
C MET A 77 3.34 0.28 -5.36
N LEU A 78 3.04 0.09 -6.66
CA LEU A 78 3.58 -1.01 -7.46
C LEU A 78 5.08 -0.84 -7.72
N ALA A 79 5.51 0.35 -8.14
CA ALA A 79 6.92 0.64 -8.39
C ALA A 79 7.78 0.41 -7.14
N GLN A 80 7.33 0.90 -5.98
CA GLN A 80 8.00 0.68 -4.69
C GLN A 80 8.07 -0.82 -4.35
N GLY A 81 6.98 -1.55 -4.55
CA GLY A 81 6.93 -2.99 -4.30
C GLY A 81 7.90 -3.78 -5.18
N ASN A 82 7.95 -3.45 -6.48
CA ASN A 82 8.87 -4.07 -7.43
C ASN A 82 10.34 -3.78 -7.08
N ALA A 83 10.67 -2.53 -6.73
CA ALA A 83 12.02 -2.17 -6.30
C ALA A 83 12.46 -2.96 -5.06
N ALA A 84 11.59 -3.08 -4.06
CA ALA A 84 11.85 -3.87 -2.86
C ALA A 84 12.03 -5.36 -3.18
N PHE A 85 11.18 -5.92 -4.07
CA PHE A 85 11.30 -7.30 -4.51
C PHE A 85 12.65 -7.56 -5.21
N ASN A 86 13.03 -6.69 -6.16
CA ASN A 86 14.29 -6.81 -6.89
C ASN A 86 15.49 -6.75 -5.95
N LYS A 87 15.49 -5.82 -5.00
CA LYS A 87 16.51 -5.76 -3.94
C LYS A 87 16.63 -7.08 -3.20
N LEU A 88 15.51 -7.67 -2.76
CA LEU A 88 15.53 -8.94 -2.06
C LEU A 88 16.05 -10.09 -2.94
N GLN A 89 15.76 -10.10 -4.23
CA GLN A 89 16.34 -11.10 -5.15
C GLN A 89 17.85 -10.96 -5.26
N THR A 90 18.36 -9.74 -5.38
CA THR A 90 19.80 -9.45 -5.39
C THR A 90 20.47 -9.91 -4.09
N LEU A 91 19.91 -9.57 -2.94
CA LEU A 91 20.45 -9.97 -1.63
C LEU A 91 20.46 -11.50 -1.46
N LYS A 92 19.38 -12.19 -1.88
CA LYS A 92 19.33 -13.66 -1.88
C LYS A 92 20.38 -14.27 -2.79
N ALA A 93 20.65 -13.69 -3.95
CA ALA A 93 21.71 -14.14 -4.84
C ALA A 93 23.10 -13.96 -4.20
N ALA A 94 23.35 -12.83 -3.54
CA ALA A 94 24.60 -12.57 -2.83
C ALA A 94 24.85 -13.59 -1.70
N VAL A 95 23.82 -13.92 -0.92
CA VAL A 95 23.92 -14.97 0.12
C VAL A 95 24.25 -16.33 -0.51
N ARG A 96 23.61 -16.71 -1.63
CA ARG A 96 23.90 -17.98 -2.30
C ARG A 96 25.32 -18.07 -2.88
N ALA A 97 25.88 -16.94 -3.29
CA ALA A 97 27.24 -16.88 -3.84
C ALA A 97 28.33 -16.82 -2.75
N ALA A 98 27.96 -16.53 -1.50
CA ALA A 98 28.92 -16.40 -0.41
C ALA A 98 29.53 -17.76 -0.04
N ALA A 99 30.87 -17.85 -0.09
CA ALA A 99 31.61 -19.05 0.26
C ALA A 99 32.00 -19.13 1.75
N THR A 100 31.74 -18.07 2.52
CA THR A 100 32.13 -17.98 3.94
C THR A 100 31.02 -17.39 4.79
N ILE A 101 31.01 -17.76 6.08
CA ILE A 101 30.08 -17.23 7.08
C ILE A 101 30.20 -15.71 7.18
N ALA A 102 31.43 -15.18 7.17
CA ALA A 102 31.68 -13.75 7.22
C ALA A 102 31.07 -13.01 6.01
N ALA A 103 31.15 -13.58 4.80
CA ALA A 103 30.55 -12.98 3.61
C ALA A 103 29.01 -13.00 3.66
N VAL A 104 28.40 -14.04 4.24
CA VAL A 104 26.95 -14.06 4.49
C VAL A 104 26.55 -12.98 5.49
N GLN A 105 27.31 -12.83 6.57
CA GLN A 105 27.05 -11.84 7.63
C GLN A 105 27.23 -10.39 7.16
N ALA A 106 28.02 -10.15 6.12
CA ALA A 106 28.19 -8.84 5.51
C ALA A 106 26.98 -8.37 4.67
N VAL A 107 26.05 -9.26 4.31
CA VAL A 107 24.87 -8.91 3.51
C VAL A 107 23.88 -8.11 4.37
N THR A 108 23.61 -6.86 3.97
CA THR A 108 22.70 -5.95 4.67
C THR A 108 21.32 -5.93 4.04
N TRP A 109 20.28 -6.14 4.86
CA TRP A 109 18.89 -6.29 4.40
C TRP A 109 18.05 -5.01 4.41
N GLY A 110 18.47 -4.01 5.18
CA GLY A 110 17.77 -2.73 5.36
C GLY A 110 17.60 -2.00 4.06
#